data_AF-A0A537VZW9-F1
#
_entry.id   AF-A0A537VZW9-F1
#
_cell.length_a   1.000
_cell.length_b   1.000
_cell.length_c   1.000
_cell.angle_alpha   90.00
_cell.angle_beta   90.00
_cell.angle_gamma   90.00
#
_symmetry.space_group_name_H-M   'P 1'
#
loop_
_entity.id
_entity.type
_entity.pdbx_description
1 polymer ?
#
loop_
_entity_poly.entity_id
_entity_poly.type
_entity_poly.pdbx_seq_one_letter_code
_entity_poly.pdbx_strand_id
1 'polypeptide(L)'
;MRQAAKWRCPTGKCEPASVWIKADRLRPLVSRETLRWRGLYKRRGAVEREFGRLRNEWKLAPLRVRRTERVRLHAVLTILARLSRALARARAAPLAA
;
A
#
# COMPACT_ATOMS: atom_id res chain seq x y z
N MET A 1 11.57 -3.26 -14.04
CA MET A 1 10.88 -2.43 -13.02
C MET A 1 11.80 -1.28 -12.62
N ARG A 2 11.44 -0.02 -12.88
CA ARG A 2 12.30 1.14 -12.56
C ARG A 2 12.45 1.27 -11.04
N GLN A 3 13.66 1.59 -10.60
CA GLN A 3 14.11 1.77 -9.21
C GLN A 3 13.28 2.84 -8.47
N ALA A 4 12.06 2.50 -8.03
CA ALA A 4 11.11 3.42 -7.41
C ALA A 4 11.44 3.75 -5.92
N ALA A 5 12.73 3.75 -5.55
CA ALA A 5 13.20 4.17 -4.23
C ALA A 5 13.59 5.66 -4.19
N LYS A 6 13.49 6.35 -5.34
CA LYS A 6 13.89 7.76 -5.49
C LYS A 6 12.74 8.58 -6.07
N TRP A 7 12.66 9.84 -5.67
CA TRP A 7 11.66 10.81 -6.12
C TRP A 7 12.36 12.03 -6.71
N ARG A 8 11.68 12.75 -7.62
CA ARG A 8 12.23 13.99 -8.22
C ARG A 8 11.94 15.18 -7.31
N CYS A 9 12.95 16.02 -7.09
CA CYS A 9 12.80 17.31 -6.40
C CYS A 9 11.78 18.19 -7.18
N PRO A 10 10.62 18.58 -6.62
CA PRO A 10 9.55 19.26 -7.35
C PRO A 10 9.70 20.79 -7.32
N THR A 11 10.42 21.32 -6.33
CA THR A 11 10.38 22.74 -5.94
C THR A 11 11.65 23.50 -6.29
N GLY A 12 12.59 22.90 -7.05
CA GLY A 12 13.82 23.59 -7.47
C GLY A 12 14.81 23.94 -6.34
N LYS A 13 14.48 23.65 -5.08
CA LYS A 13 15.34 23.86 -3.90
C LYS A 13 16.60 22.98 -3.87
N CYS A 14 16.71 22.07 -4.82
CA CYS A 14 17.85 21.18 -4.96
C CYS A 14 18.65 21.66 -6.17
N GLU A 15 19.95 21.87 -6.02
CA GLU A 15 20.85 22.07 -7.16
C GLU A 15 21.62 20.77 -7.42
N PRO A 16 21.48 20.14 -8.61
CA PRO A 16 20.59 20.51 -9.73
C PRO A 16 19.10 20.18 -9.53
N ALA A 17 18.20 20.91 -10.21
CA ALA A 17 16.74 20.81 -10.04
C ALA A 17 16.14 19.43 -10.37
N SER A 18 16.90 18.55 -11.03
CA SER A 18 16.49 17.20 -11.45
C SER A 18 17.08 16.08 -10.58
N VAL A 19 17.57 16.39 -9.37
CA VAL A 19 18.14 15.37 -8.47
C VAL A 19 17.08 14.36 -8.03
N TRP A 20 17.47 13.08 -8.14
CA TRP A 20 16.73 11.94 -7.62
C TRP A 20 17.13 11.68 -6.17
N ILE A 21 16.28 12.11 -5.24
CA ILE A 21 16.52 11.96 -3.81
C ILE A 21 15.91 10.64 -3.36
N LYS A 22 16.57 9.95 -2.42
CA LYS A 22 15.99 8.76 -1.77
C LYS A 22 14.66 9.13 -1.14
N ALA A 23 13.64 8.32 -1.38
CA ALA A 23 12.36 8.51 -0.73
C ALA A 23 12.46 8.09 0.74
N ASP A 24 11.99 8.96 1.62
CA ASP A 24 11.89 8.73 3.05
C ASP A 24 10.52 9.22 3.57
N ARG A 25 10.31 9.17 4.89
CA ARG A 25 9.03 9.59 5.49
C ARG A 25 8.77 11.09 5.35
N LEU A 26 9.80 11.94 5.44
CA LEU A 26 9.72 13.39 5.27
C LEU A 26 9.55 13.76 3.79
N ARG A 27 10.22 13.02 2.90
CA ARG A 27 10.29 13.24 1.45
C ARG A 27 9.79 12.01 0.67
N PRO A 28 8.46 11.79 0.61
CA PRO A 28 7.88 10.60 0.00
C PRO A 28 7.94 10.63 -1.54
N LEU A 29 7.77 9.46 -2.17
CA LEU A 29 7.75 9.30 -3.63
C LEU A 29 6.78 10.21 -4.37
N VAL A 30 5.65 10.50 -3.75
CA VAL A 30 4.67 11.47 -4.23
C VAL A 30 4.78 12.68 -3.30
N SER A 31 5.22 13.83 -3.83
CA SER A 31 5.38 15.04 -3.03
C SER A 31 4.07 15.44 -2.33
N ARG A 32 4.17 15.82 -1.05
CA ARG A 32 3.03 16.18 -0.19
C ARG A 32 2.22 17.37 -0.70
N GLU A 33 2.87 18.27 -1.43
CA GLU A 33 2.25 19.48 -1.99
C GLU A 33 1.30 19.15 -3.15
N THR A 34 1.44 17.98 -3.78
CA THR A 34 0.68 17.61 -4.97
C THR A 34 -0.75 17.18 -4.65
N LEU A 35 -1.67 17.46 -5.57
CA LEU A 35 -3.04 16.94 -5.52
C LEU A 35 -3.07 15.40 -5.48
N ARG A 36 -2.12 14.75 -6.15
CA ARG A 36 -1.96 13.29 -6.13
C ARG A 36 -1.72 12.76 -4.71
N TRP A 37 -0.84 13.41 -3.94
CA TRP A 37 -0.61 13.00 -2.55
C TRP A 37 -1.86 13.21 -1.70
N ARG A 38 -2.54 14.36 -1.83
CA ARG A 38 -3.79 14.63 -1.09
C ARG A 38 -4.86 13.59 -1.40
N GLY A 39 -5.01 13.20 -2.66
CA GLY A 39 -5.95 12.15 -3.07
C GLY A 39 -5.63 10.79 -2.44
N LEU A 40 -4.35 10.39 -2.45
CA LEU A 40 -3.92 9.15 -1.79
C LEU A 40 -4.12 9.20 -0.27
N TYR A 41 -3.75 10.30 0.36
CA TYR A 41 -3.87 10.47 1.81
C TYR A 41 -5.33 10.43 2.28
N LYS A 42 -6.25 11.09 1.57
CA LYS A 42 -7.69 11.01 1.84
C LYS A 42 -8.24 9.58 1.76
N ARG A 43 -7.64 8.72 0.92
CA ARG A 43 -8.04 7.31 0.76
C ARG A 43 -7.38 6.35 1.76
N ARG A 44 -6.50 6.82 2.66
CA ARG A 44 -5.82 5.96 3.65
C ARG A 44 -6.78 5.12 4.49
N GLY A 45 -7.95 5.67 4.82
CA GLY A 45 -8.94 4.99 5.65
C GLY A 45 -9.46 3.68 5.02
N ALA A 46 -9.42 3.55 3.69
CA ALA A 46 -9.75 2.28 3.03
C ALA A 46 -8.75 1.18 3.39
N VAL A 47 -7.46 1.52 3.48
CA VAL A 47 -6.39 0.59 3.91
C VAL A 47 -6.56 0.27 5.38
N GLU A 48 -6.73 1.27 6.25
CA GLU A 48 -6.88 1.06 7.69
C GLU A 48 -8.09 0.17 8.03
N ARG A 49 -9.23 0.39 7.37
CA ARG A 49 -10.41 -0.50 7.49
C ARG A 49 -10.07 -1.93 7.10
N GLU A 50 -9.25 -2.11 6.06
CA GLU A 50 -8.87 -3.44 5.63
C GLU A 50 -7.96 -4.15 6.63
N PHE A 51 -6.98 -3.45 7.18
CA PHE A 51 -6.17 -3.97 8.27
C PHE A 51 -7.03 -4.35 9.49
N GLY A 52 -8.06 -3.55 9.80
CA GLY A 52 -9.05 -3.88 10.83
C GLY A 52 -9.79 -5.20 10.55
N ARG A 53 -10.26 -5.41 9.30
CA ARG A 53 -10.91 -6.66 8.90
C ARG A 53 -9.98 -7.86 8.97
N LEU A 54 -8.76 -7.74 8.45
CA LEU A 54 -7.76 -8.79 8.54
C LEU A 54 -7.49 -9.19 10.00
N ARG A 55 -7.41 -8.21 10.89
CA ARG A 55 -7.17 -8.45 12.32
C ARG A 55 -8.36 -9.13 13.01
N ASN A 56 -9.57 -8.60 12.80
CA ASN A 56 -10.76 -8.93 13.60
C ASN A 56 -11.63 -10.03 12.97
N GLU A 57 -11.90 -9.94 11.67
CA GLU A 57 -12.75 -10.89 10.93
C GLU A 57 -11.96 -12.11 10.51
N TRP A 58 -10.76 -11.92 9.95
CA TRP A 58 -9.88 -13.01 9.50
C TRP A 58 -8.99 -13.59 10.60
N LYS A 59 -9.24 -13.19 11.86
CA LYS A 59 -8.61 -13.77 13.05
C LYS A 59 -7.07 -13.77 13.03
N LEU A 60 -6.44 -12.81 12.34
CA LEU A 60 -4.99 -12.67 12.40
C LEU A 60 -4.49 -12.19 13.78
N ALA A 61 -5.29 -11.41 14.54
CA ALA A 61 -4.91 -11.02 15.90
C ALA A 61 -4.83 -12.18 16.90
N PRO A 62 -5.85 -13.07 17.00
CA PRO A 62 -5.80 -14.19 17.92
C PRO A 62 -4.96 -15.38 17.40
N LEU A 63 -4.24 -15.25 16.29
CA LEU A 63 -3.47 -16.35 15.72
C LEU A 63 -2.35 -16.78 16.69
N ARG A 64 -2.49 -17.99 17.26
CA ARG A 64 -1.49 -18.58 18.15
C ARG A 64 -0.81 -19.75 17.45
N VAL A 65 0.33 -19.47 16.84
CA VAL A 65 1.20 -20.50 16.25
C VAL A 65 2.63 -20.30 16.75
N ARG A 66 3.36 -21.40 16.97
CA ARG A 66 4.77 -21.34 17.35
C ARG A 66 5.61 -20.93 16.14
N ARG A 67 6.57 -20.01 16.34
CA ARG A 67 7.48 -19.43 15.33
C ARG A 67 6.84 -18.36 14.42
N THR A 68 7.59 -17.30 14.14
CA THR A 68 7.13 -16.12 13.39
C THR A 68 6.95 -16.41 11.90
N GLU A 69 7.70 -17.36 11.33
CA GLU A 69 7.58 -17.77 9.93
C GLU A 69 6.19 -18.34 9.64
N ARG A 70 5.61 -19.08 10.58
CA ARG A 70 4.26 -19.63 10.44
C ARG A 70 3.20 -18.53 10.48
N VAL A 71 3.36 -17.54 11.36
CA VAL A 71 2.50 -16.34 11.39
C VAL A 71 2.58 -15.60 10.05
N ARG A 72 3.80 -15.41 9.54
CA ARG A 72 4.04 -14.73 8.25
C ARG A 72 3.39 -15.48 7.09
N LEU A 73 3.57 -16.80 7.03
CA LEU A 73 2.96 -17.64 6.00
C LEU A 73 1.42 -17.52 6.03
N HIS A 74 0.81 -17.64 7.22
CA HIS A 74 -0.63 -17.53 7.37
C HIS A 74 -1.17 -16.16 6.96
N ALA A 75 -0.52 -15.08 7.39
CA ALA A 75 -0.89 -13.72 6.99
C ALA A 75 -0.79 -13.52 5.47
N VAL A 76 0.30 -13.99 4.84
CA VAL A 76 0.50 -13.90 3.38
C VAL A 76 -0.58 -14.68 2.63
N LEU A 77 -0.86 -15.92 3.01
CA LEU A 77 -1.91 -16.73 2.38
C LEU A 77 -3.29 -16.10 2.52
N THR A 78 -3.60 -15.53 3.69
CA THR A 78 -4.86 -14.82 3.93
C THR A 78 -5.00 -13.61 3.01
N ILE A 79 -3.94 -12.81 2.88
CA ILE A 79 -3.93 -11.64 1.99
C ILE A 79 -4.10 -12.09 0.53
N LEU A 80 -3.38 -13.12 0.08
CA LEU A 80 -3.49 -13.66 -1.28
C LEU A 80 -4.89 -14.19 -1.59
N ALA A 81 -5.51 -14.93 -0.67
CA ALA A 81 -6.87 -15.43 -0.82
C ALA A 81 -7.87 -14.26 -0.95
N ARG A 82 -7.70 -13.23 -0.13
CA ARG A 82 -8.58 -12.05 -0.15
C ARG A 82 -8.44 -11.24 -1.43
N LEU A 83 -7.22 -11.05 -1.92
CA LEU A 83 -6.94 -10.39 -3.20
C LEU A 83 -7.49 -11.20 -4.37
N SER A 84 -7.32 -12.52 -4.36
CA SER A 84 -7.84 -13.42 -5.40
C SER A 84 -9.37 -13.35 -5.46
N ARG A 85 -10.04 -13.34 -4.30
CA ARG A 85 -11.50 -13.17 -4.22
C ARG A 85 -11.95 -11.79 -4.72
N ALA A 86 -11.24 -10.74 -4.36
CA ALA A 86 -11.53 -9.38 -4.83
C ALA A 86 -11.36 -9.27 -6.36
N LEU A 87 -10.30 -9.88 -6.90
CA LEU A 87 -10.05 -9.93 -8.35
C LEU A 87 -11.13 -10.73 -9.08
N ALA A 88 -11.54 -11.88 -8.54
CA ALA A 88 -12.63 -12.68 -9.12
C ALA A 88 -13.94 -11.89 -9.17
N ARG A 89 -14.29 -11.18 -8.09
CA ARG A 89 -15.48 -10.30 -8.05
C ARG A 89 -15.39 -9.15 -9.04
N ALA A 90 -14.22 -8.51 -9.15
CA ALA A 90 -14.00 -7.44 -10.11
C ALA A 90 -14.11 -7.93 -11.57
N ARG A 91 -13.69 -9.16 -11.86
CA ARG A 91 -13.85 -9.78 -13.19
C ARG A 91 -15.28 -10.20 -13.50
N ALA A 92 -16.04 -10.60 -12.48
CA ALA A 92 -17.44 -10.99 -12.63
C ALA A 92 -18.38 -9.76 -12.72
N ALA A 93 -17.93 -8.59 -12.27
CA ALA A 93 -18.67 -7.36 -12.46
C ALA A 93 -18.72 -7.03 -13.96
N PRO A 94 -19.89 -6.74 -14.55
CA PRO A 94 -19.97 -6.33 -15.93
C PRO A 94 -19.14 -5.05 -16.12
N LEU A 95 -18.35 -4.99 -17.19
CA LEU A 95 -17.71 -3.75 -17.61
C LEU A 95 -18.85 -2.77 -17.93
N ALA A 96 -19.00 -1.74 -17.11
CA ALA A 96 -19.91 -0.65 -17.42
C ALA A 96 -19.47 -0.05 -18.78
N ALA A 97 -20.35 -0.14 -19.77
CA ALA A 97 -20.19 0.44 -21.10
C ALA A 97 -20.25 1.97 -21.03
#